data_AF-A0A662KGP6-F1
#
_entry.id   AF-A0A662KGP6-F1
#
_cell.length_a   1.000
_cell.length_b   1.000
_cell.length_c   1.000
_cell.angle_alpha   90.00
_cell.angle_beta   90.00
_cell.angle_gamma   90.00
#
_symmetry.space_group_name_H-M   'P 1'
#
loop_
_entity.id
_entity.type
_entity.pdbx_description
1 polymer ?
#
loop_
_entity_poly.entity_id
_entity_poly.type
_entity_poly.pdbx_seq_one_letter_code
_entity_poly.pdbx_strand_id
1 'polypeptide(L)'
;EYIWKGETSKVCWGWLMTRHEGGGSIATIGNTGLGFGTVGDGPVDEVPDSEPDGIPDVIQYLGGWMEPHFFDVYNNKGKNILGETWGTTIADYINKFPIDWSREWQGERPYTIEQIDLKTVQEWVLFGDPSLRIGGYP
;
A
#
# COMPACT_ATOMS: atom_id res chain seq x y z
N GLU A 1 -28.84 -16.16 -4.22
CA GLU A 1 -27.83 -16.81 -5.06
C GLU A 1 -26.59 -17.04 -4.20
N TYR A 2 -26.43 -18.27 -3.71
CA TYR A 2 -25.28 -18.65 -2.88
C TYR A 2 -24.10 -18.92 -3.80
N ILE A 3 -22.99 -18.26 -3.55
CA ILE A 3 -21.73 -18.61 -4.19
C ILE A 3 -21.23 -19.86 -3.45
N TRP A 4 -20.91 -20.91 -4.20
CA TRP A 4 -20.56 -22.23 -3.68
C TRP A 4 -19.53 -22.12 -2.55
N LYS A 5 -19.83 -22.75 -1.40
CA LYS A 5 -19.07 -22.73 -0.13
C LYS A 5 -18.81 -21.38 0.56
N GLY A 6 -19.34 -20.26 0.07
CA GLY A 6 -19.10 -18.95 0.70
C GLY A 6 -17.66 -18.46 0.55
N GLU A 7 -16.89 -19.04 -0.37
CA GLU A 7 -15.46 -18.76 -0.59
C GLU A 7 -15.22 -17.37 -1.23
N THR A 8 -16.28 -16.71 -1.73
CA THR A 8 -16.17 -15.38 -2.34
C THR A 8 -17.33 -14.48 -1.90
N SER A 9 -17.02 -13.28 -1.44
CA SER A 9 -18.00 -12.22 -1.19
C SER A 9 -18.37 -11.51 -2.51
N LYS A 10 -19.63 -11.06 -2.64
CA LYS A 10 -20.09 -10.25 -3.78
C LYS A 10 -19.49 -8.84 -3.82
N VAL A 11 -18.81 -8.43 -2.75
CA VAL A 11 -18.16 -7.12 -2.59
C VAL A 11 -16.84 -7.29 -1.85
N CYS A 12 -15.87 -6.40 -2.09
CA CYS A 12 -14.55 -6.50 -1.46
C CYS A 12 -14.59 -6.26 0.07
N TRP A 13 -13.58 -6.77 0.77
CA TRP A 13 -13.45 -6.64 2.22
C TRP A 13 -13.45 -5.19 2.70
N GLY A 14 -12.70 -4.31 2.03
CA GLY A 14 -12.66 -2.89 2.41
C GLY A 14 -14.04 -2.23 2.37
N TRP A 15 -14.88 -2.57 1.38
CA TRP A 15 -16.25 -2.08 1.32
C TRP A 15 -17.13 -2.69 2.41
N LEU A 16 -17.02 -4.00 2.67
CA LEU A 16 -17.77 -4.67 3.74
C LEU A 16 -17.50 -4.04 5.10
N MET A 17 -16.24 -3.77 5.42
CA MET A 17 -15.84 -3.16 6.69
C MET A 17 -16.31 -1.71 6.78
N THR A 18 -16.17 -0.93 5.68
CA THR A 18 -16.54 0.49 5.65
C THR A 18 -18.04 0.73 5.74
N ARG A 19 -18.87 -0.15 5.15
CA ARG A 19 -20.33 0.05 5.06
C ARG A 19 -21.12 -0.55 6.24
N HIS A 20 -20.46 -1.22 7.17
CA HIS A 20 -21.16 -2.02 8.18
C HIS A 20 -21.84 -1.13 9.23
N GLU A 21 -23.17 -1.12 9.26
CA GLU A 21 -23.92 -0.34 10.25
C GLU A 21 -23.71 -0.89 11.66
N GLY A 22 -23.45 0.00 12.63
CA GLY A 22 -23.28 -0.39 14.04
C GLY A 22 -21.97 -1.12 14.36
N GLY A 23 -21.01 -1.16 13.44
CA GLY A 23 -19.69 -1.76 13.66
C GLY A 23 -18.72 -1.49 12.51
N GLY A 24 -17.80 -2.43 12.27
CA GLY A 24 -16.84 -2.33 11.16
C GLY A 24 -15.83 -1.19 11.35
N SER A 25 -15.50 -0.53 10.25
CA SER A 25 -14.52 0.55 10.18
C SER A 25 -15.15 1.83 9.65
N ILE A 26 -14.78 3.00 10.17
CA ILE A 26 -15.20 4.30 9.61
C ILE A 26 -14.42 4.71 8.35
N ALA A 27 -13.29 4.05 8.09
CA ALA A 27 -12.54 4.09 6.85
C ALA A 27 -11.66 2.83 6.76
N THR A 28 -11.35 2.37 5.54
CA THR A 28 -10.43 1.26 5.28
C THR A 28 -9.44 1.66 4.20
N ILE A 29 -8.17 1.32 4.37
CA ILE A 29 -7.16 1.40 3.32
C ILE A 29 -6.72 -0.03 2.98
N GLY A 30 -6.56 -0.34 1.71
CA GLY A 30 -6.03 -1.64 1.28
C GLY A 30 -5.80 -1.72 -0.22
N ASN A 31 -5.12 -2.78 -0.65
CA ASN A 31 -4.83 -3.02 -2.07
C ASN A 31 -6.09 -3.48 -2.81
N THR A 32 -6.29 -2.95 -4.02
CA THR A 32 -7.37 -3.39 -4.94
C THR A 32 -7.07 -4.74 -5.62
N GLY A 33 -5.81 -5.18 -5.59
CA GLY A 33 -5.33 -6.43 -6.17
C GLY A 33 -4.39 -7.19 -5.24
N LEU A 34 -3.13 -7.35 -5.66
CA LEU A 34 -2.11 -8.05 -4.90
C LEU A 34 -1.24 -7.03 -4.18
N GLY A 35 -1.27 -7.02 -2.84
CA GLY A 35 -0.27 -6.30 -2.06
C GLY A 35 1.10 -6.94 -2.25
N PHE A 36 2.07 -6.18 -2.74
CA PHE A 36 3.43 -6.68 -2.92
C PHE A 36 4.27 -6.45 -1.67
N GLY A 37 5.07 -7.46 -1.37
CA GLY A 37 6.11 -7.42 -0.35
C GLY A 37 7.34 -8.13 -0.86
N THR A 38 8.42 -7.96 -0.13
CA THR A 38 9.75 -8.46 -0.46
C THR A 38 10.23 -9.37 0.67
N VAL A 39 11.26 -10.16 0.41
CA VAL A 39 11.84 -11.10 1.38
C VAL A 39 13.36 -11.10 1.24
N GLY A 40 14.06 -11.47 2.30
CA GLY A 40 15.53 -11.55 2.29
C GLY A 40 16.19 -10.20 2.58
N ASP A 41 17.37 -10.01 1.97
CA ASP A 41 18.30 -8.87 2.13
C ASP A 41 19.12 -8.79 0.82
N GLY A 42 18.40 -8.77 -0.31
CA GLY A 42 18.90 -8.69 -1.69
C GLY A 42 19.88 -9.75 -2.25
N PRO A 43 20.11 -9.70 -3.58
CA PRO A 43 19.10 -9.46 -4.62
C PRO A 43 18.14 -10.65 -4.72
N VAL A 44 16.85 -10.39 -4.93
CA VAL A 44 15.79 -11.42 -5.10
C VAL A 44 14.95 -11.16 -6.35
N ASP A 45 14.14 -12.14 -6.76
CA ASP A 45 13.35 -12.06 -8.01
C ASP A 45 12.40 -10.84 -8.06
N GLU A 46 11.88 -10.40 -6.92
CA GLU A 46 10.95 -9.27 -6.81
C GLU A 46 11.63 -7.91 -6.81
N VAL A 47 12.89 -7.85 -6.35
CA VAL A 47 13.71 -6.63 -6.26
C VAL A 47 15.10 -6.96 -6.80
N PRO A 48 15.25 -7.06 -8.13
CA PRO A 48 16.50 -7.52 -8.74
C PRO A 48 17.66 -6.54 -8.51
N ASP A 49 17.36 -5.31 -8.09
CA ASP A 49 18.28 -4.22 -7.80
C ASP A 49 18.47 -3.94 -6.29
N SER A 50 17.95 -4.78 -5.38
CA SER A 50 18.30 -4.68 -3.95
C SER A 50 19.69 -5.24 -3.69
N GLU A 51 20.40 -4.61 -2.75
CA GLU A 51 21.75 -4.97 -2.35
C GLU A 51 21.75 -5.35 -0.86
N PRO A 52 22.47 -6.40 -0.44
CA PRO A 52 22.54 -6.78 0.97
C PRO A 52 23.12 -5.67 1.84
N ASP A 53 22.31 -5.15 2.76
CA ASP A 53 22.69 -4.10 3.71
C ASP A 53 22.49 -4.51 5.19
N GLY A 54 22.07 -5.76 5.42
CA GLY A 54 21.86 -6.34 6.75
C GLY A 54 20.50 -5.98 7.35
N ILE A 55 19.63 -5.31 6.60
CA ILE A 55 18.25 -5.02 6.98
C ILE A 55 17.33 -5.91 6.13
N PRO A 56 16.28 -6.51 6.70
CA PRO A 56 15.34 -7.29 5.92
C PRO A 56 14.58 -6.44 4.89
N ASP A 57 14.64 -6.81 3.61
CA ASP A 57 14.01 -6.10 2.50
C ASP A 57 12.51 -5.87 2.72
N VAL A 58 11.84 -6.77 3.47
CA VAL A 58 10.40 -6.73 3.79
C VAL A 58 9.95 -5.45 4.49
N ILE A 59 10.85 -4.66 5.06
CA ILE A 59 10.54 -3.33 5.65
C ILE A 59 11.12 -2.17 4.84
N GLN A 60 11.90 -2.45 3.79
CA GLN A 60 12.61 -1.45 3.00
C GLN A 60 11.90 -1.10 1.70
N TYR A 61 11.07 -1.98 1.16
CA TYR A 61 10.46 -1.82 -0.15
C TYR A 61 8.94 -2.10 -0.14
N LEU A 62 8.24 -1.64 -1.19
CA LEU A 62 6.84 -1.97 -1.50
C LEU A 62 5.90 -1.67 -0.32
N GLY A 63 4.87 -2.50 -0.11
CA GLY A 63 3.95 -2.35 1.03
C GLY A 63 4.66 -2.34 2.38
N GLY A 64 5.78 -3.06 2.47
CA GLY A 64 6.65 -3.13 3.64
C GLY A 64 7.20 -1.80 4.11
N TRP A 65 7.53 -0.91 3.17
CA TRP A 65 7.93 0.46 3.48
C TRP A 65 6.72 1.40 3.57
N MET A 66 5.77 1.28 2.63
CA MET A 66 4.66 2.21 2.48
C MET A 66 3.70 2.21 3.67
N GLU A 67 3.31 1.03 4.15
CA GLU A 67 2.27 0.90 5.18
C GLU A 67 2.75 1.39 6.56
N PRO A 68 3.95 1.05 7.05
CA PRO A 68 4.48 1.65 8.28
C PRO A 68 4.69 3.17 8.14
N HIS A 69 5.07 3.64 6.95
CA HIS A 69 5.29 5.06 6.69
C HIS A 69 4.02 5.90 6.83
N PHE A 70 2.83 5.32 6.67
CA PHE A 70 1.57 5.99 7.02
C PHE A 70 1.53 6.47 8.48
N PHE A 71 2.03 5.66 9.40
CA PHE A 71 2.06 6.00 10.82
C PHE A 71 3.14 7.04 11.13
N ASP A 72 4.26 7.04 10.40
CA ASP A 72 5.27 8.11 10.46
C ASP A 72 4.68 9.46 10.00
N VAL A 73 3.98 9.47 8.87
CA VAL A 73 3.28 10.66 8.37
C VAL A 73 2.26 11.18 9.38
N TYR A 74 1.51 10.27 10.02
CA TYR A 74 0.56 10.64 11.08
C TYR A 74 1.26 11.27 12.29
N ASN A 75 2.27 10.58 12.84
CA ASN A 75 2.88 10.95 14.12
C ASN A 75 3.96 12.02 13.99
N ASN A 76 4.93 11.83 13.09
CA ASN A 76 6.13 12.65 12.98
C ASN A 76 5.94 13.83 12.02
N LYS A 77 5.11 13.68 10.97
CA LYS A 77 4.76 14.80 10.07
C LYS A 77 3.48 15.55 10.50
N GLY A 78 2.81 15.08 11.55
CA GLY A 78 1.65 15.73 12.16
C GLY A 78 0.41 15.81 11.25
N LYS A 79 0.31 14.94 10.24
CA LYS A 79 -0.84 14.90 9.34
C LYS A 79 -1.96 14.09 9.99
N ASN A 80 -3.03 14.77 10.39
CA ASN A 80 -4.14 14.16 11.11
C ASN A 80 -5.46 14.09 10.33
N ILE A 81 -5.51 14.64 9.12
CA ILE A 81 -6.64 14.43 8.19
C ILE A 81 -6.34 13.19 7.34
N LEU A 82 -7.24 12.20 7.36
CA LEU A 82 -7.01 10.87 6.79
C LEU A 82 -6.54 10.89 5.34
N GLY A 83 -7.22 11.66 4.49
CA GLY A 83 -6.85 11.83 3.09
C GLY A 83 -5.51 12.57 2.91
N GLU A 84 -5.18 13.51 3.80
CA GLU A 84 -3.88 14.19 3.79
C GLU A 84 -2.76 13.23 4.21
N THR A 85 -2.96 12.44 5.26
CA THR A 85 -2.01 11.41 5.71
C THR A 85 -1.77 10.38 4.59
N TRP A 86 -2.84 9.78 4.06
CA TRP A 86 -2.77 8.81 2.96
C TRP A 86 -2.10 9.39 1.70
N GLY A 87 -2.51 10.58 1.27
CA GLY A 87 -1.94 11.25 0.10
C GLY A 87 -0.47 11.62 0.29
N THR A 88 -0.09 12.06 1.49
CA THR A 88 1.31 12.35 1.83
C THR A 88 2.16 11.07 1.82
N THR A 89 1.64 9.96 2.35
CA THR A 89 2.33 8.65 2.31
C THR A 89 2.60 8.21 0.87
N ILE A 90 1.62 8.31 -0.04
CA ILE A 90 1.82 7.99 -1.45
C ILE A 90 2.84 8.93 -2.09
N ALA A 91 2.76 10.23 -1.81
CA ALA A 91 3.72 11.20 -2.35
C ALA A 91 5.14 10.91 -1.86
N ASP A 92 5.31 10.59 -0.58
CA ASP A 92 6.60 10.20 0.00
C ASP A 92 7.15 8.92 -0.65
N TYR A 93 6.29 7.93 -0.89
CA TYR A 93 6.67 6.69 -1.57
C TYR A 93 7.23 6.97 -2.97
N ILE A 94 6.51 7.73 -3.79
CA ILE A 94 6.93 8.06 -5.17
C ILE A 94 8.22 8.88 -5.17
N ASN A 95 8.43 9.74 -4.16
CA ASN A 95 9.67 10.49 -4.02
C ASN A 95 10.85 9.61 -3.57
N LYS A 96 10.58 8.55 -2.80
CA LYS A 96 11.58 7.59 -2.30
C LYS A 96 11.97 6.57 -3.39
N PHE A 97 11.00 6.09 -4.15
CA PHE A 97 11.13 5.10 -5.22
C PHE A 97 10.66 5.71 -6.55
N PRO A 98 11.49 6.56 -7.18
CA PRO A 98 11.10 7.24 -8.42
C PRO A 98 11.02 6.25 -9.58
N ILE A 99 9.94 6.38 -10.38
CA ILE A 99 9.71 5.53 -11.54
C ILE A 99 10.50 6.05 -12.74
N ASP A 100 11.44 5.25 -13.25
CA ASP A 100 12.09 5.48 -14.55
C ASP A 100 11.18 4.98 -15.69
N TRP A 101 10.40 5.89 -16.25
CA TRP A 101 9.47 5.61 -17.35
C TRP A 101 10.15 5.19 -18.67
N SER A 102 11.48 5.21 -18.75
CA SER A 102 12.21 4.71 -19.92
C SER A 102 12.49 3.21 -19.87
N ARG A 103 12.24 2.54 -18.73
CA ARG A 103 12.49 1.12 -18.52
C ARG A 103 11.23 0.28 -18.75
N GLU A 104 11.37 -0.76 -19.55
CA GLU A 104 10.30 -1.72 -19.85
C GLU A 104 10.60 -3.11 -19.25
N TRP A 105 9.60 -4.01 -19.32
CA TRP A 105 9.75 -5.42 -18.92
C TRP A 105 10.87 -6.11 -19.73
N GLN A 106 11.66 -6.97 -19.08
CA GLN A 106 12.59 -7.87 -19.75
C GLN A 106 12.03 -9.30 -19.74
N GLY A 107 11.34 -9.66 -20.84
CA GLY A 107 10.65 -10.94 -20.93
C GLY A 107 9.41 -11.00 -20.03
N GLU A 108 9.35 -11.99 -19.15
CA GLU A 108 8.21 -12.21 -18.22
C GLU A 108 8.41 -11.55 -16.85
N ARG A 109 9.50 -10.79 -16.66
CA ARG A 109 9.86 -10.18 -15.37
C ARG A 109 10.18 -8.69 -15.54
N PRO A 110 9.92 -7.86 -14.52
CA PRO A 110 10.32 -6.46 -14.58
C PRO A 110 11.85 -6.38 -14.60
N TYR A 111 12.42 -5.45 -15.36
CA TYR A 111 13.88 -5.26 -15.39
C TYR A 111 14.41 -4.80 -14.02
N THR A 112 13.60 -3.99 -13.34
CA THR A 112 13.88 -3.31 -12.08
C THR A 112 12.55 -3.10 -11.36
N ILE A 113 12.58 -2.84 -10.04
CA ILE A 113 11.39 -2.85 -9.17
C ILE A 113 10.33 -1.79 -9.55
N GLU A 114 10.64 -0.77 -10.36
CA GLU A 114 9.82 0.44 -10.51
C GLU A 114 8.41 0.19 -11.07
N GLN A 115 8.21 -0.87 -11.85
CA GLN A 115 6.88 -1.24 -12.34
C GLN A 115 6.01 -1.82 -11.21
N ILE A 116 6.63 -2.48 -10.24
CA ILE A 116 5.97 -2.96 -9.01
C ILE A 116 5.71 -1.77 -8.08
N ASP A 117 6.60 -0.78 -8.03
CA ASP A 117 6.36 0.49 -7.32
C ASP A 117 5.12 1.22 -7.85
N LEU A 118 4.99 1.33 -9.17
CA LEU A 118 3.81 1.91 -9.83
C LEU A 118 2.53 1.18 -9.40
N LYS A 119 2.55 -0.16 -9.40
CA LYS A 119 1.40 -0.97 -9.00
C LYS A 119 1.08 -0.80 -7.51
N THR A 120 2.12 -0.75 -6.67
CA THR A 120 1.99 -0.56 -5.22
C THR A 120 1.21 0.71 -4.89
N VAL A 121 1.55 1.84 -5.53
CA VAL A 121 0.84 3.11 -5.28
C VAL A 121 -0.55 3.16 -5.93
N GLN A 122 -0.74 2.53 -7.09
CA GLN A 122 -2.04 2.50 -7.77
C GLN A 122 -3.09 1.66 -7.06
N GLU A 123 -2.67 0.61 -6.35
CA GLU A 123 -3.59 -0.32 -5.71
C GLU A 123 -3.97 0.09 -4.29
N TRP A 124 -3.19 0.92 -3.61
CA TRP A 124 -3.42 1.27 -2.20
C TRP A 124 -4.52 2.31 -2.01
N VAL A 125 -5.76 1.86 -1.98
CA VAL A 125 -6.97 2.70 -2.04
C VAL A 125 -7.58 2.94 -0.68
N LEU A 126 -8.01 4.19 -0.45
CA LEU A 126 -8.81 4.62 0.69
C LEU A 126 -10.32 4.53 0.39
N PHE A 127 -11.06 3.79 1.22
CA PHE A 127 -12.50 3.88 1.36
C PHE A 127 -12.90 4.59 2.65
N GLY A 128 -13.91 5.45 2.58
CA GLY A 128 -14.39 6.27 3.69
C GLY A 128 -14.34 7.76 3.35
N ASP A 129 -14.51 8.61 4.37
CA ASP A 129 -14.41 10.06 4.21
C ASP A 129 -12.94 10.51 4.32
N PRO A 130 -12.32 11.01 3.24
CA PRO A 130 -10.93 11.49 3.29
C PRO A 130 -10.75 12.74 4.17
N SER A 131 -11.83 13.44 4.52
CA SER A 131 -11.78 14.59 5.43
C SER A 131 -11.79 14.20 6.91
N LEU A 132 -11.92 12.91 7.22
CA LEU A 132 -11.92 12.41 8.59
C LEU A 132 -10.63 12.80 9.35
N ARG A 133 -10.79 13.36 10.55
CA ARG A 133 -9.68 13.57 11.48
C ARG A 133 -9.34 12.28 12.25
N ILE A 134 -8.18 11.72 11.99
CA ILE A 134 -7.61 10.59 12.74
C ILE A 134 -7.40 11.03 14.19
N GLY A 135 -7.90 10.23 15.15
CA GLY A 135 -7.87 10.56 16.58
C GLY A 135 -9.07 11.41 17.07
N GLY A 136 -9.98 11.80 16.18
CA GLY A 136 -11.22 12.49 16.53
C GLY A 136 -11.12 14.01 16.59
N TYR A 137 -12.26 14.63 16.85
CA TYR A 137 -12.41 16.08 17.00
C TYR A 137 -12.47 16.45 18.50
N PRO A 138 -11.92 17.61 18.91
CA PRO A 138 -12.09 18.15 20.27
C PRO A 138 -13.55 18.43 20.63
#